data_AF-A0A553F451-F1
#
_entry.id   AF-A0A553F451-F1
#
_cell.length_a   1.000
_cell.length_b   1.000
_cell.length_c   1.000
_cell.angle_alpha   90.00
_cell.angle_beta   90.00
_cell.angle_gamma   90.00
#
_symmetry.space_group_name_H-M   'P 1'
#
loop_
_entity.id
_entity.type
_entity.pdbx_description
1 polymer ?
#
loop_
_entity_poly.entity_id
_entity_poly.type
_entity_poly.pdbx_seq_one_letter_code
_entity_poly.pdbx_strand_id
1 'polypeptide(L)'
;MKVSRCFLLIFLVLFLTSACKKEHSTDTKPEVEELRSVSQGIGAFKDIELTDPLITDLVSTGRKSYDTKCLGCHLLNDKRKVGPGWAGITNRRSPEWIMNMITNVNVMLEEDEAAQKLLEECMTHMPDQRIGTSEARSILEYMRRNDMDQVGSRDKAAM
;
A
#
# COMPACT_ATOMS: atom_id res chain seq x y z
N MET A 1 66.04 28.15 5.13
CA MET A 1 65.40 27.30 4.09
C MET A 1 66.07 25.94 4.14
N LYS A 2 65.26 24.87 4.18
CA LYS A 2 65.60 23.56 4.75
C LYS A 2 66.51 22.71 3.85
N VAL A 3 67.26 21.87 4.56
CA VAL A 3 68.45 21.12 4.16
C VAL A 3 68.11 19.84 3.39
N SER A 4 69.09 19.39 2.63
CA SER A 4 69.13 18.31 1.65
C SER A 4 69.26 16.89 2.24
N ARG A 5 68.79 15.91 1.45
CA ARG A 5 69.35 14.55 1.17
C ARG A 5 69.09 13.32 2.08
N CYS A 6 68.78 12.25 1.36
CA CYS A 6 69.09 10.81 1.55
C CYS A 6 68.33 10.00 2.60
N PHE A 7 67.60 8.96 2.14
CA PHE A 7 67.68 7.53 2.51
C PHE A 7 66.57 6.80 1.70
N LEU A 8 66.88 6.18 0.56
CA LEU A 8 67.19 4.76 0.38
C LEU A 8 66.26 3.80 1.16
N LEU A 9 65.39 3.06 0.46
CA LEU A 9 65.39 1.59 0.36
C LEU A 9 64.15 1.06 -0.37
N ILE A 10 64.43 0.34 -1.46
CA ILE A 10 63.51 -0.49 -2.24
C ILE A 10 63.31 -1.80 -1.48
N PHE A 11 62.06 -2.20 -1.23
CA PHE A 11 61.73 -3.62 -1.00
C PHE A 11 60.41 -3.96 -1.69
N LEU A 12 60.57 -4.66 -2.81
CA LEU A 12 59.57 -5.40 -3.55
C LEU A 12 59.21 -6.66 -2.75
N VAL A 13 57.95 -6.81 -2.34
CA VAL A 13 57.41 -8.12 -1.94
C VAL A 13 56.02 -8.27 -2.54
N LEU A 14 55.98 -8.98 -3.68
CA LEU A 14 54.81 -9.71 -4.13
C LEU A 14 54.57 -10.86 -3.15
N PHE A 15 53.42 -10.90 -2.49
CA PHE A 15 52.85 -12.16 -2.01
C PHE A 15 51.37 -12.22 -2.35
N LEU A 16 51.08 -13.18 -3.23
CA LEU A 16 49.78 -13.60 -3.72
C LEU A 16 49.00 -14.38 -2.66
N THR A 17 47.67 -14.34 -2.80
CA THR A 17 46.64 -15.22 -2.24
C THR A 17 46.24 -14.97 -0.77
N SER A 18 45.03 -14.50 -0.53
CA SER A 18 43.84 -15.36 -0.42
C SER A 18 42.61 -14.50 -0.14
N ALA A 19 41.58 -14.69 -0.95
CA ALA A 19 40.29 -14.02 -0.78
C ALA A 19 39.56 -14.61 0.43
N CYS A 20 39.06 -13.74 1.32
CA CYS A 20 37.81 -14.02 2.03
C CYS A 20 37.09 -12.71 2.38
N LYS A 21 36.23 -12.31 1.44
CA LYS A 21 34.84 -11.91 1.62
C LYS A 21 34.51 -11.16 2.93
N LYS A 22 34.44 -9.84 2.82
CA LYS A 22 33.60 -9.00 3.69
C LYS A 22 32.15 -9.36 3.40
N GLU A 23 31.47 -9.94 4.37
CA GLU A 23 30.01 -10.09 4.30
C GLU A 23 29.38 -8.72 4.56
N HIS A 24 28.94 -8.12 3.46
CA HIS A 24 27.99 -7.01 3.46
C HIS A 24 26.64 -7.60 3.83
N SER A 25 26.28 -7.51 5.11
CA SER A 25 24.92 -7.70 5.58
C SER A 25 24.07 -6.60 4.95
N THR A 26 23.47 -6.89 3.79
CA THR A 26 22.31 -6.15 3.30
C THR A 26 21.14 -6.50 4.20
N ASP A 27 21.01 -5.72 5.28
CA ASP A 27 19.76 -5.56 5.99
C ASP A 27 18.76 -4.88 5.04
N THR A 28 17.77 -5.62 4.60
CA THR A 28 16.57 -5.09 3.95
C THR A 28 15.38 -5.64 4.71
N LYS A 29 15.11 -5.09 5.90
CA LYS A 29 13.82 -5.30 6.56
C LYS A 29 13.39 -4.20 7.54
N PRO A 30 13.08 -2.98 7.08
CA PRO A 30 12.16 -2.10 7.82
C PRO A 30 10.76 -2.00 7.17
N GLU A 31 10.67 -2.04 5.84
CA GLU A 31 9.44 -1.68 5.11
C GLU A 31 8.27 -2.68 5.30
N VAL A 32 8.58 -3.98 5.38
CA VAL A 32 7.56 -5.04 5.46
C VAL A 32 6.98 -5.17 6.89
N GLU A 33 7.72 -4.72 7.90
CA GLU A 33 7.27 -4.78 9.31
C GLU A 33 6.46 -3.53 9.69
N GLU A 34 6.76 -2.37 9.10
CA GLU A 34 5.94 -1.16 9.26
C GLU A 34 4.55 -1.34 8.61
N LEU A 35 4.49 -1.99 7.44
CA LEU A 35 3.22 -2.35 6.77
C LEU A 35 2.36 -3.34 7.58
N ARG A 36 2.95 -4.16 8.48
CA ARG A 36 2.21 -5.07 9.39
C ARG A 36 1.38 -4.34 10.45
N SER A 37 1.68 -3.08 10.72
CA SER A 37 0.95 -2.27 11.70
C SER A 37 -0.23 -1.51 11.11
N VAL A 38 -0.54 -1.69 9.81
CA VAL A 38 -1.69 -1.02 9.18
C VAL A 38 -2.98 -1.64 9.74
N SER A 39 -3.70 -0.84 10.55
CA SER A 39 -5.02 -1.19 11.10
C SER A 39 -5.91 -1.87 10.05
N GLN A 40 -6.55 -2.98 10.41
CA GLN A 40 -7.62 -3.62 9.62
C GLN A 40 -8.96 -2.86 9.70
N GLY A 41 -9.00 -1.76 10.45
CA GLY A 41 -10.21 -1.01 10.73
C GLY A 41 -11.13 -1.69 11.75
N ILE A 42 -12.26 -1.05 11.99
CA ILE A 42 -13.25 -1.40 13.00
C ILE A 42 -14.50 -1.94 12.30
N GLY A 43 -14.73 -3.24 12.43
CA GLY A 43 -15.86 -3.93 11.84
C GLY A 43 -15.70 -5.45 11.78
N ALA A 44 -16.61 -6.10 11.05
CA ALA A 44 -16.75 -7.55 11.01
C ALA A 44 -15.68 -8.25 10.15
N PHE A 45 -15.00 -7.53 9.26
CA PHE A 45 -14.00 -8.12 8.38
C PHE A 45 -12.64 -8.18 9.09
N LYS A 46 -12.13 -9.40 9.27
CA LYS A 46 -10.84 -9.70 9.94
C LYS A 46 -9.91 -10.58 9.09
N ASP A 47 -10.47 -11.22 8.09
CA ASP A 47 -9.78 -12.07 7.13
C ASP A 47 -10.54 -12.01 5.81
N ILE A 48 -9.86 -11.61 4.72
CA ILE A 48 -10.43 -11.52 3.38
C ILE A 48 -9.58 -12.34 2.41
N GLU A 49 -10.19 -13.39 1.88
CA GLU A 49 -9.53 -14.22 0.88
C GLU A 49 -9.42 -13.47 -0.47
N LEU A 50 -8.18 -13.30 -0.92
CA LEU A 50 -7.83 -12.73 -2.21
C LEU A 50 -7.34 -13.81 -3.15
N THR A 51 -7.81 -13.77 -4.39
CA THR A 51 -7.40 -14.71 -5.44
C THR A 51 -6.46 -14.04 -6.44
N ASP A 52 -5.61 -14.86 -7.06
CA ASP A 52 -4.82 -14.52 -8.24
C ASP A 52 -4.91 -15.69 -9.25
N PRO A 53 -5.43 -15.50 -10.47
CA PRO A 53 -5.83 -14.24 -11.11
C PRO A 53 -7.05 -13.56 -10.48
N LEU A 54 -7.27 -12.29 -10.85
CA LEU A 54 -8.49 -11.54 -10.50
C LEU A 54 -9.71 -12.24 -11.07
N ILE A 55 -10.81 -12.22 -10.31
CA ILE A 55 -12.09 -12.78 -10.73
C ILE A 55 -12.82 -11.76 -11.60
N THR A 56 -12.85 -11.99 -12.91
CA THR A 56 -13.42 -11.08 -13.92
C THR A 56 -14.85 -10.64 -13.61
N ASP A 57 -15.69 -11.54 -13.10
CA ASP A 57 -17.10 -11.23 -12.78
C ASP A 57 -17.22 -10.26 -11.59
N LEU A 58 -16.34 -10.40 -10.59
CA LEU A 58 -16.28 -9.47 -9.46
C LEU A 58 -15.74 -8.11 -9.90
N VAL A 59 -14.74 -8.06 -10.78
CA VAL A 59 -14.25 -6.81 -11.38
C VAL A 59 -15.38 -6.08 -12.12
N SER A 60 -16.14 -6.80 -12.96
CA SER A 60 -17.27 -6.24 -13.71
C SER A 60 -18.38 -5.73 -12.80
N THR A 61 -18.73 -6.49 -11.76
CA THR A 61 -19.74 -6.11 -10.77
C THR A 61 -19.28 -4.91 -9.95
N GLY A 62 -18.03 -4.91 -9.48
CA GLY A 62 -17.43 -3.82 -8.72
C GLY A 62 -17.35 -2.52 -9.51
N ARG A 63 -17.08 -2.59 -10.83
CA ARG A 63 -17.13 -1.43 -11.71
C ARG A 63 -18.53 -0.82 -11.75
N LYS A 64 -19.59 -1.63 -11.88
CA LYS A 64 -20.99 -1.12 -11.87
C LYS A 64 -21.33 -0.44 -10.54
N SER A 65 -20.90 -1.01 -9.42
CA SER A 65 -21.06 -0.38 -8.11
C SER A 65 -20.25 0.92 -7.99
N TYR A 66 -19.03 0.97 -8.52
CA TYR A 66 -18.25 2.21 -8.59
C TYR A 66 -18.99 3.30 -9.37
N ASP A 67 -19.47 2.98 -10.58
CA ASP A 67 -20.14 3.93 -11.47
C ASP A 67 -21.40 4.53 -10.82
N THR A 68 -22.13 3.72 -10.03
CA THR A 68 -23.41 4.12 -9.42
C THR A 68 -23.29 4.74 -8.04
N LYS A 69 -22.33 4.31 -7.21
CA LYS A 69 -22.22 4.70 -5.79
C LYS A 69 -20.97 5.50 -5.44
N CYS A 70 -19.90 5.39 -6.22
CA CYS A 70 -18.58 5.92 -5.84
C CYS A 70 -18.09 7.05 -6.75
N LEU A 71 -18.37 7.01 -8.05
CA LEU A 71 -17.90 7.96 -9.07
C LEU A 71 -18.32 9.41 -8.77
N GLY A 72 -19.45 9.59 -8.07
CA GLY A 72 -19.89 10.89 -7.57
C GLY A 72 -18.80 11.59 -6.77
N CYS A 73 -18.02 10.85 -5.98
CA CYS A 73 -17.08 11.39 -5.01
C CYS A 73 -15.61 10.98 -5.24
N HIS A 74 -15.34 9.84 -5.85
CA HIS A 74 -13.99 9.27 -6.01
C HIS A 74 -13.58 9.12 -7.47
N LEU A 75 -12.33 9.46 -7.76
CA LEU A 75 -11.70 9.22 -9.05
C LEU A 75 -10.85 7.95 -9.01
N LEU A 76 -10.67 7.31 -10.16
CA LEU A 76 -9.85 6.12 -10.32
C LEU A 76 -8.34 6.39 -10.24
N ASN A 77 -7.93 7.65 -10.42
CA ASN A 77 -6.53 8.08 -10.31
C ASN A 77 -6.20 8.55 -8.89
N ASP A 78 -5.09 9.27 -8.73
CA ASP A 78 -4.60 9.81 -7.45
C ASP A 78 -5.26 11.15 -7.04
N LYS A 79 -6.10 11.72 -7.90
CA LYS A 79 -6.67 13.06 -7.66
C LYS A 79 -7.89 12.97 -6.74
N ARG A 80 -7.97 13.92 -5.82
CA ARG A 80 -9.17 14.16 -5.00
C ARG A 80 -10.27 14.80 -5.85
N LYS A 81 -11.52 14.36 -5.64
CA LYS A 81 -12.73 15.05 -6.14
C LYS A 81 -13.54 15.58 -4.97
N VAL A 82 -14.26 14.69 -4.29
CA VAL A 82 -14.84 14.93 -2.96
C VAL A 82 -14.08 14.07 -1.96
N GLY A 83 -14.03 12.76 -2.21
CA GLY A 83 -13.16 11.83 -1.51
C GLY A 83 -11.80 11.66 -2.19
N PRO A 84 -10.88 10.89 -1.56
CA PRO A 84 -9.56 10.60 -2.11
C PRO A 84 -9.63 9.79 -3.41
N GLY A 85 -8.60 9.91 -4.24
CA GLY A 85 -8.42 9.07 -5.41
C GLY A 85 -8.09 7.62 -5.05
N TRP A 86 -8.45 6.67 -5.92
CA TRP A 86 -8.28 5.24 -5.68
C TRP A 86 -6.91 4.69 -6.08
N ALA A 87 -6.10 5.40 -6.85
CA ALA A 87 -4.82 4.86 -7.33
C ALA A 87 -3.92 4.38 -6.17
N GLY A 88 -3.58 3.09 -6.19
CA GLY A 88 -2.72 2.42 -5.23
C GLY A 88 -3.34 2.16 -3.85
N ILE A 89 -4.66 2.23 -3.69
CA ILE A 89 -5.32 2.08 -2.39
C ILE A 89 -5.06 0.72 -1.74
N THR A 90 -5.07 -0.37 -2.51
CA THR A 90 -4.82 -1.74 -2.03
C THR A 90 -3.37 -1.99 -1.63
N ASN A 91 -2.47 -1.08 -2.02
CA ASN A 91 -1.09 -1.08 -1.56
C ASN A 91 -0.90 -0.31 -0.24
N ARG A 92 -1.86 0.55 0.13
CA ARG A 92 -1.79 1.40 1.33
C ARG A 92 -2.74 0.95 2.45
N ARG A 93 -3.79 0.22 2.11
CA ARG A 93 -4.83 -0.24 3.03
C ARG A 93 -5.07 -1.73 2.82
N SER A 94 -5.18 -2.46 3.93
CA SER A 94 -5.50 -3.89 3.87
C SER A 94 -6.90 -4.12 3.28
N PRO A 95 -7.17 -5.31 2.72
CA PRO A 95 -8.49 -5.63 2.21
C PRO A 95 -9.57 -5.55 3.30
N GLU A 96 -9.27 -5.93 4.54
CA GLU A 96 -10.17 -5.80 5.69
C GLU A 96 -10.51 -4.34 5.98
N TRP A 97 -9.51 -3.45 5.97
CA TRP A 97 -9.73 -2.02 6.21
C TRP A 97 -10.64 -1.43 5.14
N ILE A 98 -10.39 -1.76 3.87
CA ILE A 98 -11.23 -1.28 2.74
C ILE A 98 -12.67 -1.78 2.90
N MET A 99 -12.84 -3.07 3.20
CA MET A 99 -14.17 -3.67 3.39
C MET A 99 -14.90 -3.02 4.57
N ASN A 100 -14.24 -2.88 5.73
CA ASN A 100 -14.82 -2.22 6.91
C ASN A 100 -15.15 -0.75 6.62
N MET A 101 -14.28 -0.02 5.92
CA MET A 101 -14.51 1.38 5.55
C MET A 101 -15.78 1.56 4.72
N ILE A 102 -16.01 0.73 3.70
CA ILE A 102 -17.14 0.93 2.79
C ILE A 102 -18.47 0.34 3.32
N THR A 103 -18.44 -0.57 4.29
CA THR A 103 -19.65 -1.16 4.88
C THR A 103 -20.01 -0.62 6.27
N ASN A 104 -19.06 0.01 6.98
CA ASN A 104 -19.22 0.50 8.35
C ASN A 104 -18.75 1.95 8.51
N VAL A 105 -19.11 2.79 7.52
CA VAL A 105 -18.57 4.14 7.31
C VAL A 105 -18.61 5.01 8.57
N ASN A 106 -19.74 5.04 9.29
CA ASN A 106 -19.91 5.93 10.45
C ASN A 106 -18.95 5.56 11.58
N VAL A 107 -18.87 4.28 11.96
CA VAL A 107 -17.97 3.82 13.02
C VAL A 107 -16.52 4.02 12.61
N MET A 108 -16.19 3.76 11.35
CA MET A 108 -14.84 3.98 10.84
C MET A 108 -14.45 5.46 10.95
N LEU A 109 -15.32 6.38 10.54
CA LEU A 109 -15.04 7.83 10.64
C LEU A 109 -15.04 8.34 12.08
N GLU A 110 -15.73 7.67 13.00
CA GLU A 110 -15.77 8.02 14.42
C GLU A 110 -14.56 7.50 15.20
N GLU A 111 -14.06 6.30 14.88
CA GLU A 111 -13.13 5.57 15.74
C GLU A 111 -11.80 5.16 15.07
N ASP A 112 -11.73 4.97 13.75
CA ASP A 112 -10.49 4.57 13.07
C ASP A 112 -9.63 5.79 12.73
N GLU A 113 -8.43 5.87 13.33
CA GLU A 113 -7.52 7.02 13.17
C GLU A 113 -7.17 7.32 11.70
N ALA A 114 -7.08 6.29 10.86
CA ALA A 114 -6.76 6.46 9.44
C ALA A 114 -7.94 7.04 8.66
N ALA A 115 -9.17 6.62 8.98
CA ALA A 115 -10.38 7.20 8.41
C ALA A 115 -10.62 8.65 8.91
N GLN A 116 -10.34 8.94 10.18
CA GLN A 116 -10.41 10.30 10.74
C GLN A 116 -9.44 11.26 10.03
N LYS A 117 -8.19 10.86 9.79
CA LYS A 117 -7.23 11.67 9.02
C LYS A 117 -7.73 11.95 7.61
N LEU A 118 -8.33 10.95 6.94
CA LEU A 118 -8.94 11.14 5.62
C LEU A 118 -10.14 12.10 5.67
N LEU A 119 -10.92 12.08 6.77
CA LEU A 119 -12.02 13.03 6.98
C LEU A 119 -11.51 14.46 7.11
N GLU A 120 -10.44 14.68 7.86
CA GLU A 120 -9.78 16.00 7.96
C GLU A 120 -9.25 16.48 6.61
N GLU A 121 -8.70 15.58 5.80
CA GLU A 121 -8.22 15.94 4.46
C GLU A 121 -9.35 16.26 3.46
N CYS A 122 -10.50 15.58 3.59
CA CYS A 122 -11.61 15.71 2.66
C CYS A 122 -12.66 16.74 3.10
N MET A 123 -12.69 17.09 4.39
CA MET A 123 -13.66 18.00 5.02
C MET A 123 -15.13 17.64 4.75
N THR A 124 -15.39 16.40 4.35
CA THR A 124 -16.70 15.90 3.95
C THR A 124 -16.83 14.46 4.41
N HIS A 125 -17.90 14.18 5.15
CA HIS A 125 -18.22 12.84 5.61
C HIS A 125 -18.67 11.96 4.44
N MET A 126 -18.06 10.79 4.27
CA MET A 126 -18.56 9.79 3.33
C MET A 126 -19.89 9.25 3.87
N PRO A 127 -21.00 9.26 3.10
CA PRO A 127 -22.26 8.70 3.60
C PRO A 127 -22.27 7.17 3.51
N ASP A 128 -23.07 6.52 4.36
CA ASP A 128 -23.39 5.08 4.23
C ASP A 128 -24.13 4.82 2.90
N GLN A 129 -23.46 4.09 2.00
CA GLN A 129 -23.96 3.73 0.67
C GLN A 129 -24.80 2.44 0.66
N ARG A 130 -25.15 1.91 1.83
CA ARG A 130 -25.88 0.65 2.03
C ARG A 130 -25.22 -0.51 1.29
N ILE A 131 -23.89 -0.60 1.38
CA ILE A 131 -23.08 -1.62 0.70
C ILE A 131 -23.09 -2.90 1.54
N GLY A 132 -23.55 -4.00 0.95
CA GLY A 132 -23.49 -5.33 1.55
C GLY A 132 -22.16 -6.04 1.27
N THR A 133 -21.90 -7.14 1.98
CA THR A 133 -20.63 -7.89 1.92
C THR A 133 -20.21 -8.33 0.51
N SER A 134 -21.12 -8.90 -0.29
CA SER A 134 -20.79 -9.39 -1.64
C SER A 134 -20.49 -8.25 -2.61
N GLU A 135 -21.22 -7.14 -2.48
CA GLU A 135 -20.98 -5.92 -3.25
C GLU A 135 -19.63 -5.30 -2.85
N ALA A 136 -19.36 -5.19 -1.55
CA ALA A 136 -18.08 -4.71 -1.02
C ALA A 136 -16.90 -5.54 -1.57
N ARG A 137 -17.02 -6.88 -1.58
CA ARG A 137 -15.98 -7.77 -2.13
C ARG A 137 -15.77 -7.53 -3.63
N SER A 138 -16.82 -7.24 -4.37
CA SER A 138 -16.75 -6.88 -5.80
C SER A 138 -16.07 -5.53 -6.01
N ILE A 139 -16.41 -4.52 -5.20
CA ILE A 139 -15.77 -3.20 -5.22
C ILE A 139 -14.28 -3.32 -4.92
N LEU A 140 -13.89 -4.09 -3.90
CA LEU A 140 -12.49 -4.37 -3.59
C LEU A 140 -11.77 -5.02 -4.78
N GLU A 141 -12.38 -6.02 -5.44
CA GLU A 141 -11.76 -6.63 -6.65
C GLU A 141 -11.55 -5.61 -7.76
N TYR A 142 -12.48 -4.68 -7.93
CA TYR A 142 -12.34 -3.61 -8.89
C TYR A 142 -11.25 -2.59 -8.50
N MET A 143 -11.09 -2.26 -7.22
CA MET A 143 -9.96 -1.46 -6.73
C MET A 143 -8.62 -2.16 -7.01
N ARG A 144 -8.54 -3.48 -6.78
CA ARG A 144 -7.35 -4.29 -7.10
C ARG A 144 -7.01 -4.23 -8.59
N ARG A 145 -8.03 -4.30 -9.46
CA ARG A 145 -7.85 -4.12 -10.91
C ARG A 145 -7.37 -2.70 -11.22
N ASN A 146 -8.00 -1.69 -10.64
CA ASN A 146 -7.64 -0.29 -10.84
C ASN A 146 -6.17 -0.03 -10.48
N ASP A 147 -5.69 -0.58 -9.37
CA ASP A 147 -4.30 -0.39 -8.94
C ASP A 147 -3.29 -1.04 -9.89
N MET A 148 -3.60 -2.22 -10.44
CA MET A 148 -2.79 -2.78 -11.52
C MET A 148 -2.77 -1.87 -12.75
N ASP A 149 -3.91 -1.29 -13.12
CA ASP A 149 -4.02 -0.42 -14.30
C ASP A 149 -3.35 0.96 -14.08
N GLN A 150 -3.38 1.50 -12.86
CA GLN A 150 -2.88 2.85 -12.54
C GLN A 150 -1.41 2.87 -12.09
N VAL A 151 -1.01 1.89 -11.28
CA VAL A 151 0.30 1.91 -10.59
C VAL A 151 1.08 0.60 -10.74
N GLY A 152 0.59 -0.36 -11.54
CA GLY A 152 1.30 -1.60 -11.87
C GLY A 152 1.53 -2.56 -10.71
N SER A 153 0.89 -2.32 -9.56
CA SER A 153 0.99 -3.18 -8.38
C SER A 153 -0.29 -3.09 -7.55
N ARG A 154 -0.63 -4.16 -6.84
CA ARG A 154 -1.80 -4.25 -5.95
C ARG A 154 -1.44 -5.03 -4.68
N ASP A 155 -2.31 -4.94 -3.68
CA ASP A 155 -2.33 -5.81 -2.49
C ASP A 155 -1.06 -5.78 -1.62
N LYS A 156 -0.17 -4.78 -1.73
CA LYS A 156 1.03 -4.71 -0.86
C LYS A 156 0.69 -4.65 0.63
N ALA A 157 -0.50 -4.16 0.97
CA ALA A 157 -1.02 -4.12 2.34
C ALA A 157 -1.88 -5.33 2.73
N ALA A 158 -2.04 -6.32 1.84
CA ALA A 158 -2.60 -7.61 2.19
C ALA A 158 -1.47 -8.49 2.78
N MET A 159 -1.68 -9.03 3.98
CA MET A 159 -0.69 -9.86 4.69
C MET A 159 -1.30 -11.16 5.16
#